data_AF-A0A7R9MVL9-F1
#
_entry.id   AF-A0A7R9MVL9-F1
#
_cell.length_a   1.000
_cell.length_b   1.000
_cell.length_c   1.000
_cell.angle_alpha   90.00
_cell.angle_beta   90.00
_cell.angle_gamma   90.00
#
_symmetry.space_group_name_H-M   'P 1'
#
loop_
_entity.id
_entity.type
_entity.pdbx_description
1 polymer ?
#
loop_
_entity_poly.entity_id
_entity_poly.type
_entity_poly.pdbx_seq_one_letter_code
_entity_poly.pdbx_strand_id
1 'polypeptide(L)' 'MDGEIKLCDFGLAKEVPNCYPFLMSKAKHTADVGSVDYMAPEAQTNEYNHLIDIYSLSLIAAQIFVFDTNDIIDG' A
#
# COMPACT_ATOMS: atom_id res chain seq x y z
N MET A 1 21.15 15.80 1.11
CA MET A 1 20.25 14.68 0.79
C MET A 1 19.15 15.28 -0.06
N ASP A 2 19.09 14.90 -1.34
CA ASP A 2 18.45 15.69 -2.40
C ASP A 2 16.96 15.36 -2.58
N GLY A 3 16.20 15.23 -1.49
CA GLY A 3 14.75 15.02 -1.54
C GLY A 3 14.31 13.71 -2.23
N GLU A 4 15.21 12.73 -2.41
CA GLU A 4 14.87 11.44 -3.02
C GLU A 4 14.11 10.54 -2.03
N ILE A 5 12.94 10.04 -2.47
CA ILE A 5 12.18 9.01 -1.76
C ILE A 5 12.47 7.65 -2.41
N LYS A 6 12.78 6.64 -1.59
CA LYS A 6 13.09 5.27 -2.03
C LYS A 6 12.16 4.29 -1.34
N LEU A 7 11.55 3.39 -2.10
CA LEU A 7 10.82 2.25 -1.54
C LEU A 7 11.82 1.27 -0.92
N CYS A 8 11.50 0.77 0.26
CA CYS A 8 12.32 -0.17 1.01
C CYS A 8 11.44 -1.24 1.68
N ASP A 9 12.08 -2.22 2.30
CA ASP A 9 11.46 -3.39 2.94
C ASP A 9 10.61 -4.27 2.01
N PHE A 10 11.28 -5.21 1.35
CA PHE A 10 10.65 -6.21 0.48
C PHE A 10 10.46 -7.57 1.16
N GLY A 11 10.53 -7.64 2.50
CA GLY A 11 10.46 -8.91 3.24
C GLY A 11 9.14 -9.67 3.06
N LEU A 12 8.07 -8.96 2.68
CA LEU A 12 6.74 -9.51 2.41
C LEU A 12 6.35 -9.45 0.93
N ALA A 13 7.24 -9.02 0.05
CA ALA A 13 6.95 -8.90 -1.38
C ALA A 13 6.64 -10.28 -1.98
N LYS A 14 5.66 -10.33 -2.89
CA LYS A 14 5.29 -11.55 -3.60
C LYS A 14 5.23 -11.29 -5.09
N GLU A 15 5.73 -12.24 -5.86
CA GLU A 15 5.66 -12.20 -7.31
C GLU A 15 4.19 -12.21 -7.77
N VAL A 16 3.84 -11.24 -8.60
CA VAL A 16 2.54 -11.14 -9.25
C VAL A 16 2.78 -11.26 -10.76
N PRO A 17 2.12 -12.19 -11.48
CA PRO A 17 2.30 -12.32 -12.92
C PRO A 17 1.90 -11.03 -13.64
N ASN A 18 2.86 -10.47 -14.38
CA ASN A 18 2.68 -9.23 -15.14
C ASN A 18 2.06 -9.51 -16.53
N CYS A 19 0.90 -10.15 -16.53
CA CYS A 19 0.11 -10.35 -17.74
C CYS A 19 -1.35 -9.94 -17.49
N TYR A 20 -1.93 -9.19 -18.42
CA TYR A 20 -3.36 -8.95 -18.42
C TYR A 20 -4.07 -10.20 -18.98
N PRO A 21 -5.21 -10.67 -18.40
CA PRO A 21 -5.97 -10.10 -17.28
C PRO A 21 -5.53 -10.60 -15.88
N PHE A 22 -4.46 -11.40 -15.78
CA PHE A 22 -4.02 -12.01 -14.52
C PHE A 22 -3.73 -10.99 -13.42
N LEU A 23 -3.21 -9.81 -13.77
CA LEU A 23 -3.02 -8.69 -12.83
C LEU A 23 -4.32 -8.26 -12.11
N MET A 24 -5.46 -8.38 -12.79
CA MET A 24 -6.78 -8.06 -12.23
C MET A 24 -7.37 -9.22 -11.41
N SER A 25 -6.89 -10.45 -11.64
CA SER A 25 -7.37 -11.61 -10.90
C SER A 25 -6.86 -11.60 -9.46
N LYS A 26 -7.70 -12.07 -8.54
CA LYS A 26 -7.28 -12.30 -7.16
C LYS A 26 -6.38 -13.53 -7.12
N ALA A 27 -5.24 -13.41 -6.45
CA ALA A 27 -4.38 -14.54 -6.16
C ALA A 27 -4.48 -14.87 -4.67
N LYS A 28 -4.10 -16.09 -4.30
CA LYS A 28 -4.01 -16.48 -2.90
C LYS A 28 -2.68 -16.00 -2.31
N HIS A 29 -2.75 -15.26 -1.23
CA HIS A 29 -1.64 -14.68 -0.49
C HIS A 29 -1.63 -15.17 0.97
N THR A 30 -0.64 -14.74 1.74
CA THR A 30 -0.59 -14.98 3.18
C THR A 30 -1.53 -14.00 3.87
N ALA A 31 -2.47 -14.49 4.66
CA ALA A 31 -3.33 -13.64 5.48
C ALA A 31 -2.54 -13.01 6.63
N ASP A 32 -3.05 -11.93 7.21
CA ASP A 32 -2.61 -11.38 8.50
C ASP A 32 -1.11 -11.02 8.58
N VAL A 33 -0.50 -10.63 7.46
CA VAL A 33 0.88 -10.11 7.40
C VAL A 33 0.89 -8.67 6.91
N GLY A 34 1.86 -7.88 7.37
CA GLY A 34 2.00 -6.46 7.03
C GLY A 34 1.49 -5.52 8.13
N SER A 35 1.40 -4.23 7.82
CA SER A 35 1.00 -3.18 8.77
C SER A 35 -0.51 -2.98 8.74
N VAL A 36 -1.18 -3.32 9.85
CA VAL A 36 -2.65 -3.30 9.97
C VAL A 36 -3.26 -1.93 9.67
N ASP A 37 -2.60 -0.83 10.08
CA ASP A 37 -3.14 0.54 9.91
C ASP A 37 -3.23 1.00 8.45
N TYR A 38 -2.45 0.38 7.56
CA TYR A 38 -2.44 0.70 6.12
C TYR A 38 -3.05 -0.43 5.27
N MET A 39 -3.50 -1.52 5.91
CA MET A 39 -3.96 -2.72 5.23
C MET A 39 -5.37 -2.53 4.65
N ALA A 40 -5.53 -2.89 3.38
CA ALA A 40 -6.85 -2.94 2.75
C ALA A 40 -7.74 -4.00 3.42
N PRO A 41 -9.05 -3.75 3.59
CA PRO A 41 -9.94 -4.68 4.29
C PRO A 41 -9.99 -6.07 3.65
N GLU A 42 -9.90 -6.15 2.32
CA GLU A 42 -9.88 -7.42 1.58
C GLU A 42 -8.60 -8.24 1.81
N ALA A 43 -7.50 -7.63 2.28
CA ALA A 43 -6.26 -8.36 2.55
C ALA A 43 -6.42 -9.39 3.68
N GLN A 44 -7.41 -9.20 4.56
CA GLN A 44 -7.80 -10.17 5.60
C GLN A 44 -8.32 -11.48 5.02
N THR A 45 -8.88 -11.45 3.80
CA THR A 45 -9.49 -12.62 3.17
C THR A 45 -8.50 -13.48 2.40
N ASN A 46 -7.20 -13.14 2.42
CA ASN A 46 -6.08 -13.80 1.74
C ASN A 46 -6.20 -13.94 0.21
N GLU A 47 -7.30 -13.49 -0.38
CA GLU A 47 -7.53 -13.43 -1.82
C GLU A 47 -7.66 -11.98 -2.28
N TYR A 48 -6.56 -11.46 -2.79
CA TYR A 48 -6.45 -10.07 -3.22
C TYR A 48 -5.52 -9.94 -4.43
N ASN A 49 -5.42 -8.73 -4.96
CA ASN A 49 -4.54 -8.37 -6.06
C ASN A 49 -3.73 -7.12 -5.70
N HIS A 50 -2.96 -6.60 -6.64
CA HIS A 50 -2.12 -5.40 -6.48
C HIS A 50 -2.87 -4.13 -5.99
N LEU A 51 -4.20 -4.08 -5.99
CA LEU A 51 -4.95 -2.91 -5.53
C LEU A 51 -4.81 -2.66 -4.03
N ILE A 52 -4.42 -3.67 -3.24
CA ILE A 52 -4.16 -3.47 -1.81
C ILE A 52 -2.97 -2.52 -1.56
N ASP A 53 -2.01 -2.48 -2.48
CA ASP A 53 -0.87 -1.57 -2.40
C ASP A 53 -1.30 -0.14 -2.74
N ILE A 54 -2.25 0.01 -3.67
CA ILE A 54 -2.85 1.31 -4.03
C ILE A 54 -3.67 1.88 -2.87
N TYR A 55 -4.40 1.03 -2.14
CA TYR A 55 -5.10 1.41 -0.92
C TYR A 55 -4.12 1.96 0.13
N SER A 56 -3.06 1.21 0.40
CA SER A 56 -2.01 1.59 1.36
C SER A 56 -1.36 2.93 0.97
N LEU A 57 -0.99 3.10 -0.31
CA LEU A 57 -0.42 4.33 -0.84
C LEU A 57 -1.36 5.53 -0.65
N SER A 58 -2.65 5.32 -0.83
CA SER A 58 -3.66 6.38 -0.70
C SER A 58 -3.78 6.88 0.74
N LEU A 59 -3.70 5.99 1.73
CA LEU A 59 -3.66 6.36 3.15
C LEU A 59 -2.39 7.13 3.52
N ILE A 60 -1.23 6.68 3.04
CA ILE A 60 0.05 7.37 3.24
C ILE A 60 -0.01 8.78 2.63
N ALA A 61 -0.49 8.90 1.39
CA ALA A 61 -0.63 10.19 0.72
C ALA A 61 -1.59 11.11 1.48
N ALA A 62 -2.77 10.62 1.88
CA ALA A 62 -3.72 11.39 2.67
C ALA A 62 -3.11 11.89 3.98
N GLN A 63 -2.36 11.05 4.69
CA GLN A 63 -1.69 11.41 5.92
C GLN A 63 -0.65 12.51 5.70
N ILE A 64 0.18 12.39 4.66
CA ILE A 64 1.17 13.42 4.29
C ILE A 64 0.48 14.75 4.01
N PHE A 65 -0.56 14.77 3.17
CA PHE A 65 -1.25 16.00 2.81
C PHE A 65 -2.02 16.62 3.99
N VAL A 66 -2.60 15.82 4.87
CA VAL A 66 -3.30 16.33 6.06
C VAL A 66 -2.32 16.97 7.05
N PHE A 67 -1.15 16.36 7.30
CA PHE A 67 -0.15 16.96 8.17
C PHE A 67 0.42 18.25 7.59
N ASP A 68 0.69 18.30 6.29
CA ASP A 68 1.11 19.51 5.59
C ASP A 68 0.08 20.64 5.74
N THR A 69 -1.22 20.34 5.71
CA THR A 69 -2.25 21.36 5.93
C THR A 69 -2.34 21.87 7.36
N ASN A 70 -2.13 21.03 8.38
CA ASN A 70 -2.23 21.46 9.77
C ASN A 70 -1.05 22.36 10.17
N ASP A 71 0.15 22.10 9.63
CA ASP A 71 1.33 22.95 9.84
C ASP A 71 1.20 24.34 9.18
N ILE A 72 0.28 24.51 8.22
CA ILE A 72 -0.04 25.81 7.60
C ILE A 72 -1.06 26.62 8.40
N ILE A 73 -1.96 25.96 9.13
CA ILE A 73 -3.08 26.64 9.82
C ILE A 73 -2.69 27.09 11.24
N ASP A 74 -1.75 26.37 11.88
CA ASP A 74 -1.27 26.65 13.23
C ASP A 74 0.03 27.49 13.28
N GLY A 75 0.52 27.99 12.14
CA GLY A 75 1.69 28.88 12.00
C GLY A 75 1.32 30.32 11.69
#